data_AF-A0A9Q8Q3M0-F1
#
_entry.id   AF-A0A9Q8Q3M0-F1
#
_cell.length_a   1.000
_cell.length_b   1.000
_cell.length_c   1.000
_cell.angle_alpha   90.00
_cell.angle_beta   90.00
_cell.angle_gamma   90.00
#
_symmetry.space_group_name_H-M   'P 1'
#
loop_
_entity.id
_entity.type
_entity.pdbx_description
1 polymer ?
#
loop_
_entity_poly.entity_id
_entity_poly.type
_entity_poly.pdbx_seq_one_letter_code
_entity_poly.pdbx_strand_id
1 'polypeptide(L)' 'MSLPLGKLQHALLHDIVIQQAGKWWPGCQLTVQTLSRSRIILDALVVRKLLTHEGSCHYQVTSLGLKIFSQTGHEKVR' A
#
# COMPACT_ATOMS: atom_id res chain seq x y z
N MET A 1 -4.45 18.76 4.87
CA MET A 1 -3.21 18.57 4.08
C MET A 1 -2.76 17.14 4.25
N SER A 2 -2.83 16.30 3.21
CA SER A 2 -2.37 14.91 3.30
C SER A 2 -0.86 14.85 3.14
N LEU A 3 -0.15 14.43 4.19
CA LEU A 3 1.31 14.26 4.18
C LEU A 3 1.73 13.30 3.04
N PRO A 4 2.80 13.59 2.28
CA PRO A 4 3.27 12.71 1.23
C PRO A 4 3.58 11.31 1.78
N LEU A 5 3.35 10.27 0.97
CA LEU A 5 3.69 8.90 1.33
C LEU A 5 5.21 8.74 1.35
N GLY A 6 5.73 8.08 2.39
CA GLY A 6 7.15 7.71 2.41
C GLY A 6 7.49 6.72 1.29
N LYS A 7 8.75 6.70 0.83
CA LYS A 7 9.21 5.80 -0.25
C LYS A 7 8.80 4.33 -0.03
N LEU A 8 8.90 3.85 1.20
CA LEU A 8 8.52 2.48 1.56
C LEU A 8 7.01 2.24 1.52
N GLN A 9 6.19 3.20 1.97
CA GLN A 9 4.73 3.13 1.84
C GLN A 9 4.31 3.07 0.38
N HIS A 10 5.01 3.84 -0.47
CA HIS A 10 4.78 3.84 -1.90
C HIS A 10 5.13 2.50 -2.55
N ALA A 11 6.32 1.98 -2.25
CA ALA A 11 6.76 0.69 -2.75
C ALA A 11 5.79 -0.43 -2.34
N LEU A 12 5.35 -0.44 -1.08
CA LEU A 12 4.45 -1.48 -0.57
C LEU A 12 3.05 -1.35 -1.19
N LEU A 13 2.50 -0.15 -1.32
CA LEU A 13 1.24 0.07 -2.02
C LEU A 13 1.33 -0.37 -3.50
N HIS A 14 2.43 -0.02 -4.17
CA HIS A 14 2.68 -0.43 -5.56
C HIS A 14 2.76 -1.94 -5.70
N ASP A 15 3.46 -2.62 -4.77
CA ASP A 15 3.58 -4.07 -4.75
C ASP A 15 2.22 -4.76 -4.63
N ILE A 16 1.37 -4.29 -3.71
CA ILE A 16 0.02 -4.83 -3.50
C ILE A 16 -0.85 -4.61 -4.74
N VAL A 17 -0.82 -3.42 -5.34
CA VAL A 17 -1.63 -3.10 -6.51
C VAL A 17 -1.18 -3.89 -7.74
N ILE A 18 0.13 -3.92 -8.03
CA ILE A 18 0.67 -4.50 -9.26
C ILE A 18 0.84 -6.02 -9.17
N GLN A 19 1.36 -6.54 -8.07
CA GLN A 19 1.67 -7.97 -7.96
C GLN A 19 0.49 -8.79 -7.43
N GLN A 20 -0.41 -8.17 -6.66
CA GLN A 20 -1.45 -8.89 -5.90
C GLN A 20 -2.86 -8.38 -6.20
N ALA A 21 -3.06 -7.67 -7.32
CA ALA A 21 -4.35 -7.14 -7.77
C ALA A 21 -5.10 -6.32 -6.70
N GLY A 22 -4.37 -5.62 -5.83
CA GLY A 22 -4.93 -4.78 -4.78
C GLY A 22 -5.36 -5.52 -3.51
N LYS A 23 -4.97 -6.78 -3.32
CA LYS A 23 -5.23 -7.54 -2.08
C LYS A 23 -3.93 -8.10 -1.53
N TRP A 24 -3.78 -8.18 -0.21
CA TRP A 24 -2.57 -8.75 0.41
C TRP A 24 -2.92 -9.56 1.65
N TRP A 25 -2.22 -10.66 1.87
CA TRP A 25 -2.35 -11.52 3.05
C TRP A 25 -1.01 -12.14 3.45
N PRO A 26 -0.87 -12.68 4.67
CA PRO A 26 0.34 -13.36 5.10
C PRO A 26 0.55 -14.61 4.23
N GLY A 27 1.54 -14.54 3.34
CA GLY A 27 1.78 -15.55 2.30
C GLY A 27 2.08 -14.91 0.95
N CYS A 28 1.59 -13.69 0.70
CA CYS A 28 2.03 -12.88 -0.42
C CYS A 28 3.45 -12.36 -0.14
N GLN A 29 4.37 -12.55 -1.10
CA GLN A 29 5.67 -11.89 -1.05
C GLN A 29 5.48 -10.37 -1.10
N LEU A 30 6.24 -9.67 -0.26
CA LEU A 30 6.41 -8.23 -0.33
C LEU A 30 7.87 -7.94 -0.65
N THR A 31 8.12 -6.88 -1.41
CA THR A 31 9.49 -6.36 -1.61
C THR A 31 10.18 -5.96 -0.31
N VAL A 32 9.41 -5.74 0.77
CA VAL A 32 9.93 -5.32 2.07
C VAL A 32 10.36 -6.56 2.88
N GLN A 33 11.65 -6.60 3.23
CA GLN A 33 12.36 -7.79 3.73
C GLN A 33 11.87 -8.38 5.07
N THR A 34 11.07 -7.66 5.87
CA THR A 34 10.62 -8.15 7.19
C THR A 34 9.13 -7.92 7.44
N LEU A 35 8.42 -9.00 7.77
CA LEU A 35 6.98 -9.01 8.07
C LEU A 35 6.58 -7.97 9.12
N SER A 36 7.38 -7.81 10.18
CA SER A 36 7.12 -6.83 11.24
C SER A 36 7.13 -5.39 10.73
N ARG A 37 8.07 -5.06 9.83
CA ARG A 37 8.19 -3.72 9.24
C ARG A 37 7.09 -3.49 8.20
N SER A 38 6.75 -4.52 7.43
CA SER A 38 5.62 -4.50 6.50
C SER A 38 4.30 -4.22 7.22
N ARG A 39 4.08 -4.85 8.39
CA ARG A 39 2.86 -4.64 9.18
C ARG A 39 2.69 -3.21 9.67
N ILE A 40 3.76 -2.58 10.15
CA ILE A 40 3.74 -1.16 10.56
C ILE A 40 3.36 -0.25 9.37
N ILE A 41 3.90 -0.56 8.19
CA ILE A 41 3.63 0.21 6.97
C ILE A 41 2.18 -0.01 6.50
N LEU A 42 1.70 -1.25 6.51
CA LEU A 42 0.32 -1.60 6.18
C LEU A 42 -0.68 -0.90 7.11
N ASP A 43 -0.42 -0.90 8.42
CA ASP A 43 -1.24 -0.21 9.41
C ASP A 43 -1.26 1.31 9.16
N ALA A 44 -0.10 1.91 8.88
CA ALA A 44 -0.02 3.33 8.50
C ALA A 44 -0.80 3.65 7.21
N LEU A 45 -0.85 2.72 6.24
CA LEU A 45 -1.67 2.86 5.04
C LEU A 45 -3.17 2.72 5.33
N VAL A 46 -3.55 1.88 6.30
CA VAL A 46 -4.93 1.74 6.79
C VAL A 46 -5.40 3.01 7.50
N VAL A 47 -4.59 3.57 8.41
CA VAL A 47 -4.88 4.85 9.10
C VAL A 47 -5.11 5.98 8.09
N ARG A 48 -4.39 5.96 6.96
CA ARG A 48 -4.54 6.91 5.85
C ARG A 48 -5.70 6.59 4.91
N LYS A 49 -6.49 5.55 5.18
CA LYS A 49 -7.60 5.06 4.36
C LYS A 49 -7.19 4.64 2.94
N LEU A 50 -5.92 4.28 2.74
CA LEU A 50 -5.40 3.78 1.45
C LEU A 50 -5.56 2.25 1.34
N LEU A 51 -5.54 1.57 2.48
CA LEU A 51 -5.89 0.17 2.62
C LEU A 51 -7.08 0.04 3.59
N THR A 52 -7.81 -1.06 3.47
CA THR A 52 -8.78 -1.55 4.45
C THR A 52 -8.24 -2.85 5.02
N HIS A 53 -8.31 -3.02 6.35
CA HIS A 53 -8.01 -4.29 7.00
C HIS A 53 -9.29 -5.12 7.09
N GLU A 54 -9.33 -6.23 6.34
CA GLU A 54 -10.49 -7.13 6.22
C GLU A 54 -10.51 -8.19 7.35
N GLY A 55 -9.50 -8.20 8.23
CA GLY A 55 -9.34 -9.20 9.28
C GLY A 55 -8.36 -10.30 8.89
N SER A 56 -7.92 -11.11 9.87
CA SER A 56 -6.94 -12.19 9.66
C SER A 56 -5.66 -11.75 8.91
N CYS A 57 -5.22 -10.50 9.14
CA CYS A 57 -4.09 -9.87 8.42
C CYS A 57 -4.28 -9.77 6.89
N HIS A 58 -5.53 -9.77 6.40
CA HIS A 58 -5.85 -9.47 5.03
C HIS A 58 -6.08 -7.97 4.85
N TYR A 59 -5.54 -7.42 3.76
CA TYR A 59 -5.61 -6.01 3.44
C TYR A 59 -6.06 -5.85 2.01
N GLN A 60 -6.93 -4.86 1.76
CA GLN A 60 -7.42 -4.54 0.44
C GLN A 60 -7.18 -3.06 0.15
N VAL A 61 -6.72 -2.74 -1.07
CA VAL A 61 -6.55 -1.36 -1.51
C VAL A 61 -7.90 -0.70 -1.70
N THR A 62 -8.05 0.51 -1.18
CA THR A 62 -9.28 1.31 -1.33
C THR A 62 -9.27 2.08 -2.66
N SER A 63 -10.43 2.62 -3.05
CA SER A 63 -10.51 3.56 -4.18
C SER A 63 -9.58 4.77 -4.00
N LEU A 64 -9.35 5.21 -2.75
CA LEU A 64 -8.40 6.28 -2.45
C LEU A 64 -6.95 5.83 -2.64
N GLY A 65 -6.60 4.62 -2.19
CA GLY A 65 -5.29 4.01 -2.42
C GLY A 65 -4.96 3.89 -3.91
N LEU A 66 -5.92 3.41 -4.71
CA LEU A 66 -5.79 3.33 -6.16
C LEU A 66 -5.63 4.71 -6.80
N LYS A 67 -6.40 5.71 -6.36
CA LYS A 67 -6.31 7.07 -6.89
C LYS A 67 -4.93 7.68 -6.60
N ILE A 68 -4.43 7.55 -5.36
CA ILE A 68 -3.09 8.02 -5.00
C ILE A 68 -2.04 7.29 -5.83
N PHE A 69 -2.13 5.97 -5.96
CA PHE A 69 -1.24 5.16 -6.80
C PHE A 69 -1.21 5.67 -8.26
N SER A 70 -2.36 5.90 -8.88
CA SER A 70 -2.46 6.41 -10.25
C SER A 70 -1.92 7.84 -10.38
N GLN A 71 -2.07 8.68 -9.37
CA GLN A 71 -1.54 10.04 -9.37
C GLN A 71 0.00 10.06 -9.31
N THR A 72 0.62 9.14 -8.56
CA THR A 72 2.09 9.10 -8.48
C THR A 72 2.77 8.58 -9.74
N GLY A 73 2.07 7.78 -10.55
CA GLY A 73 2.55 7.39 -11.88
C GLY A 73 2.59 8.57 -12.87
N HIS A 74 1.88 9.65 -12.58
CA HIS A 74 1.71 10.81 -13.45
C HIS A 74 2.62 12.00 -13.11
N GLU A 75 3.49 11.88 -12.10
CA GLU A 75 4.46 12.91 -11.70
C GLU A 75 5.85 12.66 -12.33
N LYS A 76 5.87 12.13 -13.55
CA LYS A 76 7.07 11.98 -14.41
C LYS A 76 6.87 12.58 -15.82
N VAL A 77 6.01 13.58 -15.95
CA VAL A 77 5.91 14.41 -17.16
C VAL A 77 5.60 15.85 -16.75
N ARG A 78 6.60 16.58 -16.27
CA ARG A 78 6.64 18.04 -16.33
C ARG A 78 8.06 18.54 -16.16
#